data_AF-A0A814RK21-F1
#
_entry.id   AF-A0A814RK21-F1
#
_cell.length_a   1.000
_cell.length_b   1.000
_cell.length_c   1.000
_cell.angle_alpha   90.00
_cell.angle_beta   90.00
_cell.angle_gamma   90.00
#
_symmetry.space_group_name_H-M   'P 1'
#
loop_
_entity.id
_entity.type
_entity.pdbx_description
1 polymer ?
#
loop_
_entity_poly.entity_id
_entity_poly.type
_entity_poly.pdbx_seq_one_letter_code
_entity_poly.pdbx_strand_id
1 'polypeptide(L)'
;MKSETIGIIPENGYHLEHKTSIKCQLWLKYLSEKKNIRIQHSKNGGEINVGKYRLDGYDKESNILYEFHGCLFHGCQKCFKSETFNSFKQELMGTSFEKHSKRIRKIHRMINGAKLIEIWECDWDRSVKHDPEVASFVA
;
A
#
# COMPACT_ATOMS: atom_id res chain seq x y z
N MET A 1 -20.03 0.79 -23.76
CA MET A 1 -19.77 -0.18 -22.68
C MET A 1 -18.36 -0.69 -22.87
N LYS A 2 -17.44 -0.39 -21.95
CA LYS A 2 -16.04 -0.86 -22.05
C LYS A 2 -15.87 -2.10 -21.20
N SER A 3 -15.34 -3.12 -21.88
CA SER A 3 -14.93 -4.46 -21.45
C SER A 3 -14.46 -4.59 -20.00
N GLU A 4 -15.06 -5.57 -19.32
CA GLU A 4 -14.66 -6.13 -18.03
C GLU A 4 -13.28 -6.78 -18.15
N THR A 5 -12.21 -6.06 -17.82
CA THR A 5 -10.89 -6.67 -17.66
C THR A 5 -10.80 -7.25 -16.26
N ILE A 6 -11.17 -8.53 -16.11
CA ILE A 6 -10.95 -9.31 -14.90
C ILE A 6 -9.43 -9.41 -14.70
N GLY A 7 -8.92 -8.78 -13.64
CA GLY A 7 -7.52 -8.87 -13.27
C GLY A 7 -7.24 -10.22 -12.64
N ILE A 8 -6.94 -11.23 -13.45
CA ILE A 8 -6.58 -12.57 -12.98
C ILE A 8 -5.29 -12.47 -12.16
N ILE A 9 -5.36 -12.79 -10.87
CA ILE A 9 -4.19 -12.97 -10.01
C ILE A 9 -3.72 -14.42 -10.18
N PRO A 10 -2.46 -14.69 -10.58
CA PRO A 10 -1.94 -16.06 -10.56
C PRO A 10 -1.83 -16.62 -9.14
N GLU A 11 -2.09 -17.91 -9.00
CA GLU A 11 -1.95 -18.65 -7.73
C GLU A 11 -0.54 -18.55 -7.10
N ASN A 12 0.49 -18.25 -7.90
CA ASN A 12 1.89 -18.16 -7.46
C ASN A 12 2.45 -16.73 -7.36
N GLY A 13 1.63 -15.69 -7.61
CA GLY A 13 2.13 -14.33 -7.84
C GLY A 13 2.96 -14.22 -9.13
N TYR A 14 3.13 -13.01 -9.68
CA TYR A 14 4.02 -12.76 -10.82
C TYR A 14 5.09 -11.71 -10.50
N HIS A 15 6.29 -12.01 -11.03
CA HIS A 15 7.56 -11.30 -11.20
C HIS A 15 7.85 -9.95 -10.52
N LEU A 16 9.09 -9.89 -10.01
CA LEU A 16 9.80 -8.83 -9.29
C LEU A 16 9.94 -7.47 -10.02
N GLU A 17 9.43 -7.31 -11.24
CA GLU A 17 9.61 -6.09 -12.05
C GLU A 17 8.65 -4.95 -11.68
N HIS A 18 7.62 -5.22 -10.88
CA HIS A 18 6.68 -4.18 -10.47
C HIS A 18 7.21 -3.41 -9.24
N LYS A 19 7.60 -2.14 -9.44
CA LYS A 19 7.96 -1.18 -8.36
C LYS A 19 6.83 -0.90 -7.35
N THR A 20 5.63 -1.43 -7.57
CA THR A 20 4.45 -1.25 -6.70
C THR A 20 3.80 -2.60 -6.47
N SER A 21 3.47 -2.91 -5.21
CA SER A 21 2.86 -4.18 -4.81
C SER A 21 1.51 -4.38 -5.50
N ILE A 22 1.24 -5.60 -5.98
CA ILE A 22 -0.08 -5.98 -6.53
C ILE A 22 -1.15 -5.79 -5.45
N LYS A 23 -0.85 -6.15 -4.19
CA LYS A 23 -1.76 -5.94 -3.05
C LYS A 23 -2.06 -4.46 -2.83
N CYS A 24 -1.06 -3.58 -2.98
CA CYS A 24 -1.28 -2.13 -2.94
C CYS A 24 -2.22 -1.67 -4.06
N GLN A 25 -2.01 -2.12 -5.30
CA GLN A 25 -2.89 -1.78 -6.42
C GLN A 25 -4.33 -2.26 -6.20
N LEU A 26 -4.51 -3.48 -5.70
CA LEU A 26 -5.84 -4.02 -5.37
C LEU A 26 -6.53 -3.23 -4.26
N TRP A 27 -5.79 -2.88 -3.20
CA TRP A 27 -6.31 -2.06 -2.12
C TRP A 27 -6.77 -0.67 -2.61
N LEU A 28 -5.95 0.00 -3.44
CA LEU A 28 -6.33 1.30 -4.00
C LEU A 28 -7.53 1.18 -4.95
N LYS A 29 -7.59 0.13 -5.78
CA LYS A 29 -8.72 -0.12 -6.67
C LYS A 29 -10.01 -0.36 -5.87
N TYR A 30 -9.94 -1.19 -4.82
CA TYR A 30 -11.05 -1.43 -3.90
C TYR A 30 -11.58 -0.13 -3.29
N LEU A 31 -10.69 0.73 -2.78
CA LEU A 31 -11.09 2.02 -2.22
C LEU A 31 -11.73 2.96 -3.26
N SER A 32 -11.19 2.96 -4.47
CA SER A 32 -11.68 3.76 -5.59
C SER A 32 -13.12 3.35 -5.96
N GLU A 33 -13.39 2.06 -6.07
CA GLU A 33 -14.72 1.53 -6.40
C GLU A 33 -15.71 1.69 -5.24
N LYS A 34 -15.32 1.30 -4.02
CA LYS A 34 -16.19 1.37 -2.82
C LYS A 34 -16.69 2.78 -2.53
N LYS A 35 -15.83 3.78 -2.71
CA LYS A 35 -16.17 5.18 -2.45
C LYS A 35 -16.58 5.94 -3.71
N ASN A 36 -16.54 5.29 -4.88
CA ASN A 36 -16.76 5.91 -6.18
C ASN A 36 -15.90 7.18 -6.37
N ILE A 37 -14.62 7.11 -5.98
CA ILE A 37 -13.64 8.20 -6.09
C ILE A 37 -12.54 7.85 -7.07
N ARG A 38 -11.92 8.85 -7.70
CA ARG A 38 -10.72 8.65 -8.52
C ARG A 38 -9.46 8.82 -7.69
N ILE A 39 -8.76 7.72 -7.43
CA ILE A 39 -7.44 7.75 -6.80
C ILE A 39 -6.36 7.83 -7.88
N GLN A 40 -5.55 8.89 -7.83
CA GLN A 40 -4.34 9.03 -8.64
C GLN A 40 -3.25 8.12 -8.07
N HIS A 41 -2.60 7.33 -8.91
CA HIS A 41 -1.48 6.45 -8.53
C HIS A 41 -0.54 6.27 -9.73
N SER A 42 0.57 5.52 -9.54
CA SER A 42 1.62 5.34 -10.55
C SER A 42 1.13 4.92 -11.95
N LYS A 43 0.01 4.19 -12.04
CA LYS A 43 -0.61 3.73 -13.30
C LYS A 43 -1.78 4.60 -13.78
N ASN A 44 -2.20 5.60 -13.00
CA ASN A 44 -3.35 6.46 -13.26
C ASN A 44 -3.06 7.90 -12.83
N GLY A 45 -2.35 8.65 -13.68
CA GLY A 45 -2.08 10.08 -13.47
C GLY A 45 -0.69 10.44 -12.92
N GLY A 46 0.22 9.48 -12.76
CA GLY A 46 1.64 9.72 -12.45
C GLY A 46 2.02 9.58 -10.98
N GLU A 47 3.29 9.89 -10.65
CA GLU A 47 3.83 9.73 -9.30
C GLU A 47 3.39 10.85 -8.34
N ILE A 48 2.94 10.47 -7.14
CA ILE A 48 2.57 11.41 -6.06
C ILE A 48 3.75 11.59 -5.14
N ASN A 49 4.20 12.83 -4.96
CA ASN A 49 5.33 13.16 -4.09
C ASN A 49 4.93 14.17 -3.02
N VAL A 50 5.21 13.85 -1.75
CA VAL A 50 5.23 14.80 -0.64
C VAL A 50 6.68 15.16 -0.37
N GLY A 51 7.11 16.28 -0.95
CA GLY A 51 8.53 16.65 -1.08
C GLY A 51 9.32 15.57 -1.81
N LYS A 52 10.21 14.88 -1.10
CA LYS A 52 11.01 13.77 -1.68
C LYS A 52 10.41 12.38 -1.49
N TYR A 53 9.27 12.27 -0.80
CA TYR A 53 8.65 10.99 -0.49
C TYR A 53 7.56 10.68 -1.48
N ARG A 54 7.74 9.59 -2.24
CA ARG A 54 6.69 9.04 -3.10
C ARG A 54 5.64 8.33 -2.26
N LEU A 55 4.37 8.58 -2.54
CA LEU A 55 3.23 7.88 -1.94
C LEU A 55 2.52 6.98 -2.96
N ASP A 56 1.75 6.02 -2.47
CA ASP A 56 1.07 5.03 -3.31
C ASP A 56 -0.17 5.57 -4.03
N GLY A 57 -0.94 6.45 -3.38
CA GLY A 57 -2.14 7.04 -3.97
C GLY A 57 -2.52 8.43 -3.45
N TYR A 58 -3.33 9.15 -4.24
CA TYR A 58 -3.88 10.44 -3.87
C TYR A 58 -5.28 10.66 -4.43
N ASP A 59 -6.23 10.94 -3.56
CA ASP A 59 -7.53 11.50 -3.90
C ASP A 59 -7.46 13.02 -3.76
N LYS A 60 -7.43 13.71 -4.89
CA LYS A 60 -7.31 15.17 -4.97
C LYS A 60 -8.58 15.89 -4.51
N GLU A 61 -9.75 15.29 -4.70
CA GLU A 61 -11.03 15.93 -4.37
C GLU A 61 -11.22 15.98 -2.85
N SER A 62 -10.93 14.88 -2.17
CA SER A 62 -11.02 14.80 -0.71
C SER A 62 -9.73 15.23 0.01
N ASN A 63 -8.66 15.54 -0.72
CA ASN A 63 -7.32 15.81 -0.20
C ASN A 63 -6.79 14.68 0.71
N ILE A 64 -6.92 13.42 0.25
CA ILE A 64 -6.52 12.21 0.99
C ILE A 64 -5.38 11.52 0.28
N LEU A 65 -4.28 11.32 0.98
CA LEU A 65 -3.12 10.54 0.56
C LEU A 65 -3.25 9.10 1.07
N TYR A 66 -2.80 8.14 0.28
CA TYR A 66 -2.86 6.72 0.59
C TYR A 66 -1.46 6.11 0.56
N GLU A 67 -1.14 5.30 1.55
CA GLU A 67 0.15 4.62 1.67
C GLU A 67 -0.02 3.18 2.13
N PHE A 68 0.61 2.25 1.42
CA PHE A 68 0.55 0.83 1.68
C PHE A 68 1.91 0.31 2.17
N HIS A 69 1.93 -0.28 3.36
CA HIS A 69 3.17 -0.73 3.99
C HIS A 69 3.38 -2.22 3.78
N GLY A 70 4.25 -2.58 2.84
CA GLY A 70 4.73 -3.96 2.69
C GLY A 70 5.44 -4.45 3.96
N CYS A 71 4.93 -5.52 4.57
CA CYS A 71 5.37 -5.94 5.90
C CYS A 71 6.84 -6.34 5.92
N LEU A 72 7.29 -7.08 4.90
CA LEU A 72 8.67 -7.52 4.74
C LEU A 72 9.63 -6.33 4.54
N PHE A 73 9.22 -5.31 3.80
CA PHE A 73 10.11 -4.19 3.44
C PHE A 73 10.23 -3.14 4.54
N HIS A 74 9.20 -3.01 5.38
CA HIS A 74 9.08 -1.98 6.39
C HIS A 74 9.13 -2.50 7.83
N GLY A 75 9.34 -3.80 8.03
CA GLY A 75 9.53 -4.39 9.35
C GLY A 75 8.27 -4.33 10.21
N CYS A 76 7.14 -4.84 9.70
CA CYS A 76 5.89 -4.81 10.47
C CYS A 76 6.02 -5.53 11.82
N GLN A 77 5.81 -4.81 12.92
CA GLN A 77 5.93 -5.36 14.28
C GLN A 77 4.86 -6.40 14.64
N LYS A 78 3.76 -6.45 13.88
CA LYS A 78 2.73 -7.51 14.03
C LYS A 78 3.19 -8.84 13.42
N CYS A 79 4.02 -8.78 12.38
CA CYS A 79 4.45 -9.95 11.61
C CYS A 79 5.82 -10.47 12.05
N PHE A 80 6.70 -9.57 12.51
CA PHE A 80 8.10 -9.89 12.79
C PHE A 80 8.56 -9.29 14.12
N LYS A 81 9.39 -10.04 14.84
CA LYS A 81 10.12 -9.51 16.00
C LYS A 81 11.25 -8.60 15.52
N SER A 82 11.61 -7.59 16.31
CA SER A 82 12.66 -6.61 15.96
C SER A 82 14.01 -7.27 15.63
N GLU A 83 14.35 -8.37 16.32
CA GLU A 83 15.60 -9.13 16.18
C GLU A 83 15.58 -10.09 14.99
N THR A 84 14.44 -10.21 14.30
CA THR A 84 14.33 -11.07 13.11
C THR A 84 15.21 -10.49 12.00
N PHE A 85 16.16 -11.28 11.50
CA PHE A 85 16.99 -10.89 10.37
C PHE A 85 16.21 -11.04 9.06
N ASN A 86 16.14 -9.95 8.29
CA ASN A 86 15.55 -9.94 6.96
C ASN A 86 16.64 -10.16 5.91
N SER A 87 16.73 -11.38 5.37
CA SER A 87 17.71 -11.74 4.33
C SER A 87 17.51 -10.98 3.02
N PHE A 88 16.29 -10.55 2.69
CA PHE A 88 16.05 -9.74 1.48
C PHE A 88 16.62 -8.32 1.63
N LYS A 89 16.48 -7.72 2.81
CA LYS A 89 16.97 -6.36 3.10
C LYS A 89 18.39 -6.32 3.66
N GLN A 90 18.94 -7.48 4.06
CA GLN A 90 20.22 -7.61 4.77
C GLN A 90 20.29 -6.75 6.03
N GLU A 91 19.19 -6.68 6.79
CA GLU A 91 19.09 -5.92 8.03
C GLU A 91 18.07 -6.54 9.00
N LEU A 92 18.07 -6.10 10.27
CA LEU A 92 17.06 -6.51 11.24
C LEU A 92 15.72 -5.83 10.93
N MET A 93 14.61 -6.55 11.15
CA MET A 93 13.26 -6.00 10.97
C MET A 93 13.03 -4.75 11.81
N GLY A 94 13.59 -4.68 13.02
CA GLY A 94 13.57 -3.47 13.85
C GLY A 94 14.24 -2.26 13.18
N THR A 95 15.35 -2.48 12.46
CA THR A 95 16.02 -1.43 11.67
C THR A 95 15.14 -0.95 10.52
N SER A 96 14.50 -1.85 9.78
CA SER A 96 13.55 -1.49 8.73
C SER A 96 12.37 -0.68 9.30
N PHE A 97 11.84 -1.10 10.45
CA PHE A 97 10.74 -0.43 11.15
C PHE A 97 11.11 0.99 11.62
N GLU A 98 12.31 1.18 12.16
CA GLU A 98 12.77 2.50 12.56
C GLU A 98 12.91 3.45 11.36
N LYS A 99 13.48 2.96 10.25
CA LYS A 99 13.60 3.73 9.00
C LYS A 99 12.21 4.12 8.48
N HIS A 100 11.29 3.16 8.45
CA HIS A 100 9.90 3.37 8.08
C HIS A 100 9.23 4.42 8.99
N SER A 101 9.32 4.27 10.31
CA SER A 101 8.75 5.19 11.29
C SER A 101 9.31 6.62 11.16
N LYS A 102 10.61 6.76 10.86
CA LYS A 102 11.23 8.06 10.59
C LYS A 102 10.71 8.68 9.29
N ARG A 103 10.47 7.88 8.24
CA ARG A 103 9.87 8.32 6.96
C ARG A 103 8.44 8.79 7.17
N ILE A 104 7.58 7.97 7.79
CA ILE A 104 6.17 8.31 8.03
C ILE A 104 6.03 9.55 8.89
N ARG A 105 6.81 9.69 9.97
CA ARG A 105 6.84 10.92 10.76
C ARG A 105 7.22 12.16 9.96
N LYS A 106 8.10 12.04 8.96
CA LYS A 106 8.45 13.18 8.09
C LYS A 106 7.30 13.53 7.15
N ILE A 107 6.65 12.53 6.55
CA ILE A 107 5.48 12.75 5.68
C ILE A 107 4.36 13.44 6.47
N HIS A 108 4.01 12.95 7.67
CA HIS A 108 3.00 13.57 8.54
C HIS A 108 3.29 15.05 8.85
N ARG A 109 4.55 15.45 8.96
CA ARG A 109 4.93 16.86 9.16
C ARG A 109 4.88 17.72 7.89
N MET A 110 4.87 17.10 6.72
CA MET A 110 4.89 17.78 5.42
C MET A 110 3.51 17.89 4.78
N ILE A 111 2.56 17.03 5.19
CA ILE A 111 1.19 17.05 4.70
C ILE A 111 0.43 18.20 5.37
N ASN A 112 0.38 19.35 4.70
CA ASN A 112 -0.33 20.53 5.20
C ASN A 112 -1.84 20.41 4.87
N GLY A 113 -2.62 19.90 5.83
CA GLY A 113 -4.08 19.80 5.71
C GLY A 113 -4.60 18.61 4.89
N ALA A 114 -3.71 17.81 4.30
CA ALA A 114 -4.07 16.53 3.69
C ALA A 114 -4.17 15.43 4.75
N LYS A 115 -5.11 14.50 4.59
CA LYS A 115 -5.22 13.32 5.45
C LYS A 115 -4.38 12.18 4.86
N LEU A 116 -3.60 11.49 5.68
CA LEU A 116 -2.91 10.26 5.28
C LEU A 116 -3.67 9.03 5.78
N ILE A 117 -4.10 8.16 4.87
CA ILE A 117 -4.69 6.85 5.17
C ILE A 117 -3.64 5.78 4.86
N GLU A 118 -3.36 4.96 5.87
CA GLU A 118 -2.30 3.98 5.83
C GLU A 118 -2.86 2.58 6.07
N ILE A 119 -2.31 1.57 5.42
CA ILE A 119 -2.62 0.17 5.72
C ILE A 119 -1.35 -0.67 5.66
N TRP A 120 -1.22 -1.63 6.58
CA TRP A 120 -0.18 -2.66 6.49
C TRP A 120 -0.66 -3.82 5.63
N GLU A 121 0.29 -4.44 4.92
CA GLU A 121 0.01 -5.60 4.08
C GLU A 121 -0.73 -6.72 4.83
N CYS A 122 -0.32 -7.03 6.06
CA CYS A 122 -0.97 -8.06 6.85
C CYS A 122 -2.39 -7.70 7.32
N ASP A 123 -2.69 -6.41 7.44
CA ASP A 123 -4.04 -5.94 7.77
C ASP A 123 -4.94 -6.04 6.52
N TRP A 124 -4.41 -5.72 5.34
CA TRP A 124 -5.10 -5.95 4.07
C TRP A 124 -5.37 -7.45 3.84
N ASP A 125 -4.36 -8.30 4.00
CA ASP A 125 -4.51 -9.76 3.87
C ASP A 125 -5.58 -10.31 4.84
N ARG A 126 -5.65 -9.76 6.05
CA ARG A 126 -6.69 -10.10 7.02
C ARG A 126 -8.07 -9.69 6.52
N SER A 127 -8.23 -8.50 5.95
CA SER A 127 -9.50 -8.06 5.36
C SER A 127 -9.92 -8.96 4.22
N VAL A 128 -9.01 -9.30 3.29
CA VAL A 128 -9.31 -10.24 2.19
C VAL A 128 -9.80 -11.58 2.70
N LYS A 129 -9.28 -12.05 3.84
CA LYS A 129 -9.66 -13.35 4.41
C LYS A 129 -10.97 -13.33 5.21
N HIS A 130 -11.30 -12.22 5.88
CA HIS A 130 -12.38 -12.20 6.89
C HIS A 130 -13.51 -11.24 6.58
N ASP A 131 -13.35 -10.35 5.61
CA ASP A 131 -14.40 -9.46 5.13
C ASP A 131 -14.96 -10.01 3.82
N PRO A 132 -16.20 -10.53 3.80
CA PRO A 132 -16.81 -11.10 2.60
C PRO A 132 -16.89 -10.11 1.43
N GLU A 133 -17.06 -8.82 1.72
CA GLU A 133 -17.12 -7.77 0.69
C GLU A 133 -15.76 -7.62 0.00
N VAL A 134 -14.68 -7.57 0.79
CA VAL A 134 -13.31 -7.48 0.26
C VAL A 134 -12.92 -8.78 -0.44
N ALA A 135 -13.27 -9.93 0.13
CA ALA A 135 -13.00 -11.23 -0.45
C ALA A 135 -13.63 -11.36 -1.85
N SER A 136 -14.91 -10.99 -1.98
CA SER A 136 -15.62 -11.01 -3.27
C SER A 136 -15.06 -10.04 -4.31
N PHE A 137 -14.39 -8.97 -3.87
CA PHE A 137 -13.75 -8.02 -4.78
C PHE A 137 -12.42 -8.55 -5.34
N VAL A 138 -11.69 -9.33 -4.54
CA VAL A 138 -10.36 -9.85 -4.89
C VAL A 138 -10.43 -11.22 -5.58
N ALA A 139 -11.51 -11.98 -5.37
CA ALA A 139 -11.77 -13.28 -6.01
C ALA A 139 -11.92 -13.16 -7.53
#